data_AF-A0A7R6P5A5-F1
#
_entry.id   AF-A0A7R6P5A5-F1
#
_cell.length_a   1.000
_cell.length_b   1.000
_cell.length_c   1.000
_cell.angle_alpha   90.00
_cell.angle_beta   90.00
_cell.angle_gamma   90.00
#
_symmetry.space_group_name_H-M   'P 1'
#
loop_
_entity.id
_entity.type
_entity.pdbx_description
1 polymer ?
#
loop_
_entity_poly.entity_id
_entity_poly.type
_entity_poly.pdbx_seq_one_letter_code
_entity_poly.pdbx_strand_id
1 'polypeptide(L)' 'MRKSQLATAYCIGCGCNDHHSCDTDYGKCTWIIVDRELNVGVCSGCEAALASWQQGARTAPMMQTQASL' A
#
# COMPACT_ATOMS: atom_id res chain seq x y z
N MET A 1 0.16 -15.84 23.11
CA MET A 1 0.40 -14.51 22.51
C MET A 1 -0.74 -14.23 21.54
N ARG A 2 -1.68 -13.34 21.88
CA ARG A 2 -2.72 -12.94 20.92
C ARG A 2 -2.02 -12.10 19.86
N LYS A 3 -1.83 -12.64 18.65
CA LYS A 3 -1.48 -11.84 17.48
C LYS A 3 -2.64 -10.84 17.31
N SER A 4 -2.44 -9.60 17.73
CA SER A 4 -3.31 -8.50 17.32
C SER A 4 -3.18 -8.43 15.80
N GLN A 5 -4.09 -9.06 15.09
CA GLN A 5 -4.08 -9.11 13.64
C GLN A 5 -4.56 -7.75 13.15
N LEU A 6 -3.61 -6.83 13.02
CA LEU A 6 -3.82 -5.57 12.32
C LEU A 6 -4.32 -5.93 10.91
N ALA A 7 -5.37 -5.26 10.46
CA ALA A 7 -5.83 -5.43 9.11
C ALA A 7 -4.72 -5.04 8.12
N THR A 8 -4.64 -5.79 7.02
CA THR A 8 -3.60 -5.61 6.01
C THR A 8 -3.75 -4.24 5.35
N ALA A 9 -2.69 -3.43 5.38
CA ALA A 9 -2.68 -2.15 4.71
C ALA A 9 -2.24 -2.28 3.24
N TYR A 10 -2.81 -1.45 2.36
CA TYR A 10 -2.52 -1.45 0.93
C TYR A 10 -1.97 -0.11 0.45
N CYS A 11 -0.98 -0.14 -0.43
CA CYS A 11 -0.39 1.05 -1.02
C CYS A 11 -1.36 1.70 -2.01
N ILE A 12 -1.58 3.01 -1.91
CA ILE A 12 -2.45 3.75 -2.82
C ILE A 12 -1.86 3.97 -4.22
N GLY A 13 -0.57 3.69 -4.41
CA GLY A 13 0.09 3.76 -5.71
C GLY A 13 0.05 2.42 -6.45
N CYS A 14 0.69 1.40 -5.89
CA CYS A 14 0.89 0.10 -6.54
C CYS A 14 0.06 -1.06 -5.97
N GLY A 15 -0.64 -0.86 -4.84
CA GLY A 15 -1.41 -1.93 -4.19
C GLY A 15 -0.58 -2.95 -3.41
N CYS A 16 0.74 -2.76 -3.26
CA CYS A 16 1.55 -3.61 -2.38
C CYS A 16 1.01 -3.58 -0.94
N ASN A 17 1.28 -4.62 -0.16
CA ASN A 17 0.75 -4.74 1.20
C ASN A 17 1.76 -5.28 2.21
N ASP A 18 1.36 -5.41 3.47
CA ASP A 18 2.22 -5.87 4.57
C ASP A 18 2.87 -7.24 4.34
N HIS A 19 2.33 -8.05 3.43
CA HIS A 19 2.82 -9.39 3.10
C HIS A 19 3.42 -9.50 1.70
N HIS A 20 3.18 -8.50 0.83
CA HIS A 20 3.61 -8.52 -0.57
C HIS A 20 4.14 -7.14 -0.96
N SER A 21 5.47 -6.98 -0.92
CA SER A 21 6.16 -5.79 -1.39
C SER A 21 6.36 -5.81 -2.90
N CYS A 22 6.30 -4.63 -3.53
CA CYS A 22 6.71 -4.49 -4.92
C CYS A 22 8.25 -4.44 -5.04
N ASP A 23 8.74 -4.77 -6.23
CA ASP A 23 10.14 -4.60 -6.59
C ASP A 23 10.43 -3.15 -6.98
N THR A 24 11.59 -2.66 -6.59
CA THR A 24 12.14 -1.35 -6.92
C THR A 24 13.60 -1.52 -7.37
N ASP A 25 14.19 -0.48 -7.95
CA ASP A 25 15.60 -0.49 -8.36
C ASP A 25 16.57 -0.74 -7.20
N TYR A 26 16.13 -0.52 -5.95
CA TYR A 26 16.90 -0.70 -4.73
C TYR A 26 16.47 -1.94 -3.92
N GLY A 27 15.63 -2.80 -4.48
CA GLY A 27 15.12 -4.02 -3.85
C GLY A 27 13.64 -3.94 -3.48
N LYS A 28 13.22 -4.64 -2.42
CA LYS A 28 11.81 -4.68 -1.99
C LYS A 28 11.39 -3.38 -1.34
N CYS A 29 10.22 -2.85 -1.69
CA CYS A 29 9.70 -1.62 -1.10
C CYS A 29 9.39 -1.77 0.40
N THR A 30 9.38 -0.64 1.11
CA THR A 30 8.96 -0.51 2.51
C THR A 30 7.92 0.60 2.65
N TRP A 31 7.19 0.65 3.76
CA TRP A 31 6.24 1.75 4.01
C TRP A 31 6.97 3.06 4.29
N ILE A 32 6.65 4.12 3.54
CA ILE A 32 7.03 5.51 3.90
C ILE A 32 6.05 6.03 4.94
N ILE A 33 4.75 5.84 4.68
CA ILE A 33 3.65 6.26 5.55
C ILE A 33 2.51 5.25 5.45
N VAL A 34 1.83 5.01 6.57
CA VAL A 34 0.68 4.11 6.65
C VAL A 34 -0.33 4.64 7.66
N ASP A 35 -1.59 4.65 7.25
CA ASP A 35 -2.75 4.86 8.09
C ASP A 35 -3.34 3.48 8.41
N ARG A 36 -3.22 3.08 9.68
CA ARG A 36 -3.68 1.76 10.16
C ARG A 36 -5.15 1.74 10.57
N GLU A 37 -5.81 2.90 10.63
CA GLU A 37 -7.26 2.96 10.82
C GLU A 37 -7.96 2.69 9.48
N LEU A 38 -7.45 3.30 8.41
CA LEU A 38 -7.97 3.11 7.04
C LEU A 38 -7.31 1.95 6.28
N ASN A 39 -6.27 1.35 6.83
CA ASN A 39 -5.51 0.25 6.21
C ASN A 39 -4.99 0.61 4.81
N VAL A 40 -4.45 1.81 4.67
CA VAL A 40 -3.84 2.29 3.43
C VAL A 40 -2.52 3.01 3.71
N GLY A 41 -1.64 3.06 2.73
CA GLY A 41 -0.35 3.73 2.87
C GLY A 41 0.29 4.11 1.55
N VAL A 42 1.53 4.57 1.62
CA VAL A 42 2.41 4.78 0.46
C VAL A 42 3.73 4.07 0.74
N CYS A 43 4.14 3.19 -0.17
CA CYS A 43 5.44 2.52 -0.10
C CYS A 43 6.54 3.32 -0.79
N SER A 44 7.80 2.98 -0.52
CA SER A 44 8.99 3.57 -1.14
C SER A 44 9.07 3.39 -2.65
N GLY A 45 8.38 2.40 -3.22
CA GLY A 45 8.25 2.25 -4.67
C GLY A 45 7.25 3.21 -5.32
N CYS A 46 6.54 4.03 -4.55
CA CYS A 46 5.46 4.91 -5.02
C CYS A 46 5.60 6.34 -4.47
N GLU A 47 6.80 6.91 -4.47
CA GLU A 47 7.04 8.27 -3.98
C GLU A 47 6.15 9.31 -4.65
N ALA A 48 5.83 9.14 -5.94
CA ALA A 48 4.90 10.01 -6.67
C ALA A 48 3.48 10.02 -6.05
N ALA A 49 3.05 8.93 -5.42
CA ALA A 49 1.76 8.85 -4.74
C ALA A 49 1.74 9.58 -3.38
N LEU A 50 2.91 9.98 -2.85
CA LEU A 50 3.00 10.74 -1.59
C LEU A 50 2.37 12.13 -1.72
N ALA A 51 2.49 12.77 -2.90
CA ALA A 51 1.83 14.05 -3.17
C ALA A 51 0.30 13.93 -3.09
N SER A 52 -0.27 12.87 -3.67
CA SER A 52 -1.71 12.58 -3.55
C SER A 52 -2.12 12.27 -2.12
N TRP A 53 -1.28 11.54 -1.38
CA TRP A 53 -1.50 11.28 0.05
C TRP A 53 -1.57 12.57 0.88
N GLN A 54 -0.66 13.52 0.65
CA GLN A 54 -0.66 14.81 1.33
C GLN A 54 -1.91 15.65 1.01
N GLN A 55 -2.50 15.45 -0.16
CA GLN A 55 -3.77 16.06 -0.57
C GLN A 55 -5.01 15.30 -0.05
N GLY A 56 -4.82 14.23 0.73
CA GLY A 56 -5.91 13.50 1.39
C GLY A 56 -6.34 12.20 0.72
N ALA A 57 -5.64 11.72 -0.32
CA ALA A 57 -5.97 10.43 -0.94
C ALA A 57 -5.77 9.27 0.05
N ARG A 58 -6.82 8.47 0.29
CA ARG A 58 -6.82 7.32 1.22
C ARG A 58 -7.49 6.06 0.63
N THR A 59 -7.59 5.99 -0.69
CA THR A 59 -8.17 4.85 -1.38
C THR A 59 -7.07 4.10 -2.12
N ALA A 60 -6.86 2.84 -1.75
CA ALA A 60 -6.04 1.95 -2.56
C ALA A 60 -6.70 1.75 -3.93
N PRO A 61 -5.93 1.60 -5.03
CA PRO A 61 -6.50 1.11 -6.27
C PRO A 61 -7.11 -0.24 -5.95
N MET A 62 -8.44 -0.31 -6.02
CA MET A 62 -9.16 -1.56 -5.87
C MET A 62 -8.50 -2.53 -6.84
N MET A 63 -7.94 -3.62 -6.33
CA MET A 63 -7.41 -4.70 -7.15
C MET A 63 -8.47 -5.04 -8.19
N GLN A 64 -8.27 -4.57 -9.42
CA GLN A 64 -9.09 -4.99 -10.54
C GLN A 64 -8.69 -6.43 -10.80
N THR A 65 -9.32 -7.37 -10.10
CA THR A 65 -9.37 -8.75 -10.51
C THR A 65 -10.06 -8.78 -11.88
N GLN A 66 -9.26 -8.62 -12.94
CA GLN A 66 -9.65 -9.09 -14.26
C GLN A 66 -9.74 -10.61 -14.17
N ALA A 67 -10.94 -11.09 -13.85
CA ALA A 67 -11.40 -12.37 -14.36
C ALA A 67 -11.55 -12.21 -15.88
N SER A 68 -10.48 -12.50 -16.61
CA SER A 68 -10.58 -12.74 -18.05
C SER A 68 -11.07 -14.18 -18.23
N LEU A 69 -12.24 -14.28 -18.87
CA LEU A 69 -12.89 -15.51 -19.35
C LEU A 69 -12.01 -16.25 -20.35
#